data_AF-A0A0X6ZP86-F1
#
_entry.id   AF-A0A0X6ZP86-F1
#
_cell.length_a   1.000
_cell.length_b   1.000
_cell.length_c   1.000
_cell.angle_alpha   90.00
_cell.angle_beta   90.00
_cell.angle_gamma   90.00
#
_symmetry.space_group_name_H-M   'P 1'
#
loop_
_entity.id
_entity.type
_entity.pdbx_description
1 polymer ?
#
loop_
_entity_poly.entity_id
_entity_poly.type
_entity_poly.pdbx_seq_one_letter_code
_entity_poly.pdbx_strand_id
1 'polypeptide(L)'
;MARTLLNIWSRWRERLIDELDFYMDQAEKRILSQFNNINDEAEAYANDKYTQLAEISRPEMYDMGDLAEAAWEEGIEYYEMLDDLRSRTFLSVAAGMYHEWDKQLREWLHRELSHNFNMDHLGPKIWSVNIDEIFRLFRLWGWDASSEEYFQKIDACRLIVNVYKHGPGTSLESLKESYSHYLRIGLPDENEAAWLKFADHSHLSVTREHLLEFHAAFRAFWLSVPENIWWSDQLQIPDWFHKAVAKK
;
A
#
# COMPACT_ATOMS: atom_id res chain seq x y z
N MET A 1 -22.82 -19.99 -29.41
CA MET A 1 -22.78 -19.45 -28.03
C MET A 1 -21.41 -18.84 -27.82
N ALA A 2 -21.33 -17.63 -27.28
CA ALA A 2 -20.04 -17.03 -26.92
C ALA A 2 -19.42 -17.88 -25.79
N ARG A 3 -18.17 -18.32 -25.96
CA ARG A 3 -17.43 -19.04 -24.92
C ARG A 3 -16.95 -18.03 -23.89
N THR A 4 -17.18 -18.28 -22.60
CA THR A 4 -16.65 -17.40 -21.54
C THR A 4 -15.15 -17.60 -21.41
N LEU A 5 -14.40 -16.50 -21.36
CA LEU A 5 -12.96 -16.49 -21.12
C LEU A 5 -12.67 -16.33 -19.63
N LEU A 6 -13.25 -15.29 -19.02
CA LEU A 6 -13.22 -15.06 -17.58
C LEU A 6 -14.64 -14.87 -17.06
N ASN A 7 -14.95 -15.45 -15.92
CA ASN A 7 -16.18 -15.22 -15.18
C ASN A 7 -15.87 -14.77 -13.76
N ILE A 8 -16.74 -13.92 -13.20
CA ILE A 8 -16.82 -13.72 -11.76
C ILE A 8 -18.28 -13.69 -11.32
N TRP A 9 -18.71 -14.74 -10.62
CA TRP A 9 -20.06 -14.79 -10.08
C TRP A 9 -20.21 -13.87 -8.85
N SER A 10 -21.44 -13.47 -8.51
CA SER A 10 -21.69 -12.47 -7.46
C SER A 10 -21.10 -12.86 -6.11
N ARG A 11 -21.29 -14.10 -5.67
CA ARG A 11 -20.84 -14.55 -4.33
C ARG A 11 -19.32 -14.55 -4.16
N TRP A 12 -18.55 -14.79 -5.22
CA TRP A 12 -17.08 -14.70 -5.13
C TRP A 12 -16.63 -13.26 -5.13
N ARG A 13 -17.22 -12.40 -5.97
CA ARG A 13 -16.97 -10.96 -5.92
C ARG A 13 -17.23 -10.41 -4.52
N GLU A 14 -18.38 -10.73 -3.94
CA GLU A 14 -18.75 -10.36 -2.56
C GLU A 14 -17.70 -10.84 -1.57
N ARG A 15 -17.30 -12.11 -1.63
CA ARG A 15 -16.26 -12.65 -0.75
C ARG A 15 -14.92 -11.92 -0.86
N LEU A 16 -14.46 -11.60 -2.07
CA LEU A 16 -13.19 -10.89 -2.28
C LEU A 16 -13.24 -9.49 -1.65
N ILE A 17 -14.37 -8.81 -1.77
CA ILE A 17 -14.63 -7.51 -1.15
C ILE A 17 -14.72 -7.65 0.37
N ASP A 18 -15.42 -8.65 0.89
CA ASP A 18 -15.55 -8.91 2.33
C ASP A 18 -14.19 -9.19 2.98
N GLU A 19 -13.29 -9.89 2.29
CA GLU A 19 -11.93 -10.15 2.76
C GLU A 19 -11.10 -8.85 2.87
N LEU A 20 -11.25 -7.91 1.92
CA LEU A 20 -10.62 -6.59 1.99
C LEU A 20 -11.22 -5.72 3.09
N ASP A 21 -12.56 -5.70 3.20
CA ASP A 21 -13.30 -4.97 4.24
C ASP A 21 -12.89 -5.47 5.63
N PHE A 22 -12.79 -6.79 5.80
CA PHE A 22 -12.32 -7.40 7.04
C PHE A 22 -10.87 -7.01 7.36
N TYR A 23 -9.97 -7.04 6.36
CA TYR A 23 -8.58 -6.66 6.56
C TYR A 23 -8.48 -5.22 7.09
N MET A 24 -9.13 -4.27 6.44
CA MET A 24 -9.06 -2.86 6.81
C MET A 24 -9.72 -2.60 8.18
N ASP A 25 -10.89 -3.19 8.45
CA ASP A 25 -11.59 -3.05 9.72
C ASP A 25 -10.76 -3.60 10.90
N GLN A 26 -10.12 -4.76 10.71
CA GLN A 26 -9.28 -5.34 11.77
C GLN A 26 -7.95 -4.61 11.92
N ALA A 27 -7.34 -4.14 10.84
CA ALA A 27 -6.14 -3.29 10.92
C ALA A 27 -6.45 -2.01 11.69
N GLU A 28 -7.58 -1.36 11.41
CA GLU A 28 -8.02 -0.17 12.12
C GLU A 28 -8.19 -0.41 13.61
N LYS A 29 -8.96 -1.44 13.98
CA LYS A 29 -9.29 -1.74 15.38
C LYS A 29 -8.09 -2.19 16.20
N ARG A 30 -7.20 -2.97 15.62
CA ARG A 30 -6.16 -3.71 16.37
C ARG A 30 -4.77 -3.12 16.26
N ILE A 31 -4.52 -2.31 15.22
CA ILE A 31 -3.17 -1.84 14.89
C ILE A 31 -3.17 -0.31 14.84
N LEU A 32 -3.95 0.29 13.95
CA LEU A 32 -3.88 1.73 13.68
C LEU A 32 -4.40 2.55 14.88
N SER A 33 -5.42 2.05 15.59
CA SER A 33 -5.99 2.68 16.78
C SER A 33 -4.98 2.88 17.92
N GLN A 34 -3.93 2.05 17.98
CA GLN A 34 -2.91 2.09 19.02
C GLN A 34 -2.02 3.33 18.93
N PHE A 35 -2.08 4.08 17.83
CA PHE A 35 -1.25 5.27 17.61
C PHE A 35 -2.05 6.58 17.69
N ASN A 36 -3.30 6.55 18.16
CA ASN A 36 -4.15 7.74 18.22
C ASN A 36 -3.69 8.75 19.30
N ASN A 37 -2.96 8.30 20.31
CA ASN A 37 -2.63 9.05 21.53
C ASN A 37 -1.11 9.14 21.78
N ILE A 38 -0.28 9.05 20.73
CA ILE A 38 1.19 9.08 20.88
C ILE A 38 1.71 10.37 21.53
N ASN A 39 0.99 11.50 21.40
CA ASN A 39 1.31 12.74 22.11
C ASN A 39 1.19 12.56 23.63
N ASP A 40 0.06 12.01 24.09
CA ASP A 40 -0.21 11.80 25.52
C ASP A 40 0.78 10.77 26.11
N GLU A 41 1.16 9.75 25.32
CA GLU A 41 2.18 8.78 25.73
C GLU A 41 3.56 9.42 25.90
N ALA A 42 3.94 10.32 25.00
CA ALA A 42 5.21 11.04 25.11
C ALA A 42 5.22 12.04 26.27
N GLU A 43 4.12 12.73 26.52
CA GLU A 43 3.98 13.62 27.68
C GLU A 43 4.05 12.83 29.00
N ALA A 44 3.39 11.68 29.07
CA ALA A 44 3.49 10.79 30.23
C ALA A 44 4.93 10.30 30.45
N TYR A 45 5.63 9.91 29.37
CA TYR A 45 7.03 9.50 29.43
C TYR A 45 7.93 10.63 29.95
N ALA A 46 7.76 11.86 29.46
CA ALA A 46 8.52 13.02 29.93
C ALA A 46 8.29 13.30 31.42
N ASN A 47 7.03 13.23 31.89
CA ASN A 47 6.69 13.43 33.30
C ASN A 47 7.30 12.34 34.21
N ASP A 48 7.30 11.09 33.77
CA ASP A 48 7.93 9.98 34.48
C ASP A 48 9.45 10.17 34.54
N LYS A 49 10.08 10.64 33.45
CA LYS A 49 11.51 10.97 33.42
C LYS A 49 11.87 12.11 34.36
N TYR A 50 11.07 13.17 34.38
CA TYR A 50 11.26 14.27 35.31
C TYR A 50 11.21 13.79 36.76
N THR A 51 10.22 12.95 37.10
CA THR A 51 10.10 12.37 38.45
C THR A 51 11.34 11.56 38.82
N GLN A 52 11.81 10.69 37.92
CA GLN A 52 13.02 9.89 38.14
C GLN A 52 14.28 10.76 38.33
N LEU A 53 14.44 11.78 37.49
CA LEU A 53 15.56 12.72 37.59
C LEU A 53 15.51 13.49 38.91
N ALA A 54 14.35 13.98 39.31
CA ALA A 54 14.17 14.70 40.57
C ALA A 54 14.44 13.82 41.81
N GLU A 55 14.13 12.53 41.78
CA GLU A 55 14.42 11.59 42.87
C GLU A 55 15.92 11.29 43.04
N ILE A 56 16.65 11.21 41.93
CA ILE A 56 18.10 10.90 41.93
C ILE A 56 18.91 12.16 42.22
N SER A 57 18.42 13.32 41.79
CA SER A 57 19.07 14.61 41.96
C SER A 57 18.91 15.08 43.41
N ARG A 58 20.02 15.35 44.10
CA ARG A 58 19.96 16.06 45.38
C ARG A 58 19.39 17.45 45.10
N PRO A 59 18.19 17.82 45.62
CA PRO A 59 17.51 19.06 45.23
C PRO A 59 18.30 20.34 45.54
N GLU A 60 19.30 20.23 46.40
CA GLU A 60 20.19 21.32 46.82
C GLU A 60 21.39 21.52 45.87
N MET A 61 21.58 20.64 44.87
CA MET A 61 22.73 20.63 43.97
C MET A 61 22.39 20.85 42.48
N TYR A 62 21.12 20.76 42.08
CA TYR A 62 20.69 20.84 40.68
C TYR A 62 19.57 21.86 40.51
N ASP A 63 19.59 22.59 39.38
CA ASP A 63 18.48 23.47 38.99
C ASP A 63 17.32 22.59 38.47
N MET A 64 16.13 22.77 39.05
CA MET A 64 14.93 22.05 38.63
C MET A 64 14.52 22.41 37.19
N GLY A 65 14.91 23.59 36.70
CA GLY A 65 14.74 23.98 35.30
C GLY A 65 15.52 23.07 34.36
N ASP A 66 16.80 22.80 34.66
CA ASP A 66 17.65 21.92 33.85
C ASP A 66 17.10 20.49 33.80
N LEU A 67 16.55 20.00 34.92
CA LEU A 67 15.92 18.66 34.98
C LEU A 67 14.63 18.60 34.16
N ALA A 68 13.84 19.68 34.15
CA ALA A 68 12.62 19.77 33.35
C ALA A 68 12.92 19.82 31.85
N GLU A 69 13.94 20.57 31.44
CA GLU A 69 14.39 20.63 30.04
C GLU A 69 14.89 19.26 29.57
N ALA A 70 15.76 18.59 30.35
CA ALA A 70 16.26 17.26 30.00
C ALA A 70 15.13 16.21 29.87
N ALA A 71 14.15 16.25 30.77
CA ALA A 71 12.98 15.35 30.69
C ALA A 71 12.09 15.65 29.47
N TRP A 72 11.97 16.92 29.10
CA TRP A 72 11.21 17.34 27.92
C TRP A 72 11.89 16.93 26.61
N GLU A 73 13.22 17.07 26.51
CA GLU A 73 14.01 16.58 25.37
C GLU A 73 13.82 15.06 25.17
N GLU A 74 13.92 14.28 26.24
CA GLU A 74 13.63 12.83 26.24
C GLU A 74 12.20 12.52 25.78
N GLY A 75 11.24 13.36 26.16
CA GLY A 75 9.85 13.29 25.69
C GLY A 75 9.70 13.48 24.19
N ILE A 76 10.42 14.44 23.61
CA ILE A 76 10.45 14.69 22.17
C ILE A 76 11.03 13.50 21.43
N GLU A 77 12.18 12.98 21.87
CA GLU A 77 12.81 11.81 21.24
C GLU A 77 11.88 10.59 21.28
N TYR A 78 11.19 10.37 22.41
CA TYR A 78 10.21 9.31 22.54
C TYR A 78 9.02 9.47 21.58
N TYR A 79 8.51 10.69 21.44
CA TYR A 79 7.48 11.00 20.47
C TYR A 79 7.92 10.69 19.03
N GLU A 80 9.13 11.12 18.64
CA GLU A 80 9.67 10.87 17.31
C GLU A 80 9.79 9.38 17.02
N MET A 81 10.27 8.59 18.00
CA MET A 81 10.32 7.12 17.87
C MET A 81 8.93 6.49 17.68
N LEU A 82 7.90 6.98 18.40
CA LEU A 82 6.53 6.53 18.23
C LEU A 82 5.95 6.90 16.86
N ASP A 83 6.23 8.12 16.37
CA ASP A 83 5.77 8.59 15.07
C ASP A 83 6.41 7.81 13.91
N ASP A 84 7.69 7.47 14.04
CA ASP A 84 8.42 6.59 13.14
C ASP A 84 7.80 5.19 13.09
N LEU A 85 7.53 4.62 14.27
CA LEU A 85 6.88 3.31 14.39
C LEU A 85 5.48 3.32 13.76
N ARG A 86 4.70 4.37 14.01
CA ARG A 86 3.37 4.59 13.42
C ARG A 86 3.45 4.61 11.91
N SER A 87 4.37 5.41 11.35
CA SER A 87 4.57 5.56 9.91
C SER A 87 4.93 4.23 9.23
N ARG A 88 5.87 3.47 9.82
CA ARG A 88 6.26 2.13 9.34
C ARG A 88 5.10 1.13 9.42
N THR A 89 4.31 1.23 10.49
CA THR A 89 3.13 0.36 10.66
C THR A 89 2.08 0.64 9.59
N PHE A 90 1.82 1.89 9.26
CA PHE A 90 0.86 2.27 8.22
C PHE A 90 1.32 1.76 6.84
N LEU A 91 2.62 1.90 6.52
CA LEU A 91 3.21 1.31 5.31
C LEU A 91 3.08 -0.22 5.28
N SER A 92 3.27 -0.89 6.42
CA SER A 92 3.08 -2.35 6.52
C SER A 92 1.63 -2.77 6.27
N VAL A 93 0.65 -1.99 6.74
CA VAL A 93 -0.78 -2.23 6.48
C VAL A 93 -1.10 -2.02 5.00
N ALA A 94 -0.61 -0.96 4.39
CA ALA A 94 -0.75 -0.75 2.94
C ALA A 94 -0.17 -1.92 2.13
N ALA A 95 1.03 -2.38 2.50
CA ALA A 95 1.68 -3.51 1.86
C ALA A 95 0.91 -4.82 2.01
N GLY A 96 0.41 -5.12 3.21
CA GLY A 96 -0.40 -6.32 3.43
C GLY A 96 -1.70 -6.30 2.61
N MET A 97 -2.39 -5.15 2.57
CA MET A 97 -3.62 -5.00 1.80
C MET A 97 -3.39 -5.13 0.29
N TYR A 98 -2.36 -4.46 -0.24
CA TYR A 98 -2.00 -4.55 -1.66
C TYR A 98 -1.62 -5.98 -2.06
N HIS A 99 -0.81 -6.66 -1.25
CA HIS A 99 -0.42 -8.05 -1.51
C HIS A 99 -1.61 -9.00 -1.48
N GLU A 100 -2.58 -8.78 -0.59
CA GLU A 100 -3.80 -9.60 -0.55
C GLU A 100 -4.63 -9.40 -1.82
N TRP A 101 -4.87 -8.14 -2.21
CA TRP A 101 -5.58 -7.82 -3.45
C TRP A 101 -4.88 -8.38 -4.70
N ASP A 102 -3.55 -8.24 -4.83
CA ASP A 102 -2.79 -8.76 -5.97
C ASP A 102 -2.83 -10.29 -6.05
N LYS A 103 -2.79 -10.99 -4.90
CA LYS A 103 -2.99 -12.45 -4.84
C LYS A 103 -4.39 -12.85 -5.26
N GLN A 104 -5.41 -12.16 -4.75
CA GLN A 104 -6.81 -12.41 -5.13
C GLN A 104 -7.00 -12.29 -6.65
N LEU A 105 -6.43 -11.25 -7.27
CA LEU A 105 -6.46 -11.02 -8.70
C LEU A 105 -5.78 -12.15 -9.48
N ARG A 106 -4.57 -12.54 -9.07
CA ARG A 106 -3.80 -13.61 -9.74
C ARG A 106 -4.46 -14.97 -9.58
N GLU A 107 -5.05 -15.25 -8.42
CA GLU A 107 -5.77 -16.50 -8.18
C GLU A 107 -7.07 -16.56 -8.99
N TRP A 108 -7.80 -15.44 -9.09
CA TRP A 108 -8.96 -15.34 -9.98
C TRP A 108 -8.58 -15.63 -11.44
N LEU A 109 -7.53 -14.98 -11.95
CA LEU A 109 -7.03 -15.22 -13.30
C LEU A 109 -6.56 -16.67 -13.51
N HIS A 110 -5.81 -17.21 -12.55
CA HIS A 110 -5.31 -18.58 -12.61
C HIS A 110 -6.46 -19.58 -12.71
N ARG A 111 -7.48 -19.44 -11.85
CA ARG A 111 -8.65 -20.30 -11.82
C ARG A 111 -9.46 -20.20 -13.12
N GLU A 112 -9.81 -19.00 -13.55
CA GLU A 112 -10.66 -18.83 -14.73
C GLU A 112 -9.98 -19.26 -16.03
N LEU A 113 -8.68 -19.00 -16.17
CA LEU A 113 -7.91 -19.42 -17.34
C LEU A 113 -7.67 -20.94 -17.38
N SER A 114 -7.64 -21.61 -16.22
CA SER A 114 -7.49 -23.08 -16.15
C SER A 114 -8.61 -23.84 -16.88
N HIS A 115 -9.78 -23.22 -17.07
CA HIS A 115 -10.89 -23.80 -17.82
C HIS A 115 -10.59 -23.92 -19.33
N ASN A 116 -9.65 -23.12 -19.83
CA ASN A 116 -9.39 -22.98 -21.27
C ASN A 116 -7.92 -23.22 -21.66
N PHE A 117 -6.98 -23.18 -20.70
CA PHE A 117 -5.54 -23.26 -20.95
C PHE A 117 -4.83 -24.24 -20.02
N ASN A 118 -3.70 -24.78 -20.46
CA ASN A 118 -2.78 -25.51 -19.58
C ASN A 118 -2.03 -24.50 -18.69
N MET A 119 -2.05 -24.73 -17.37
CA MET A 119 -1.45 -23.85 -16.36
C MET A 119 0.00 -24.16 -15.99
N ASP A 120 0.62 -25.24 -16.51
CA ASP A 120 2.00 -25.65 -16.20
C ASP A 120 3.02 -24.53 -16.50
N HIS A 121 2.79 -23.77 -17.57
CA HIS A 121 3.62 -22.64 -17.95
C HIS A 121 2.92 -21.29 -17.82
N LEU A 122 1.59 -21.24 -18.02
CA LEU A 122 0.82 -20.01 -17.92
C LEU A 122 0.64 -19.57 -16.46
N GLY A 123 0.40 -20.50 -15.53
CA GLY A 123 0.23 -20.21 -14.11
C GLY A 123 1.42 -19.44 -13.53
N PRO A 124 2.66 -19.99 -13.58
CA PRO A 124 3.84 -19.26 -13.11
C PRO A 124 4.03 -17.90 -13.78
N LYS A 125 3.60 -17.75 -15.04
CA LYS A 125 3.67 -16.47 -15.74
C LYS A 125 2.68 -15.46 -15.18
N ILE A 126 1.41 -15.82 -14.97
CA ILE A 126 0.41 -14.99 -14.29
C ILE A 126 0.93 -14.49 -12.94
N TRP A 127 1.64 -15.33 -12.18
CA TRP A 127 2.21 -14.95 -10.88
C TRP A 127 3.44 -14.02 -10.95
N SER A 128 4.18 -14.03 -12.06
CA SER A 128 5.46 -13.31 -12.18
C SER A 128 5.39 -12.01 -12.98
N VAL A 129 4.35 -11.81 -13.78
CA VAL A 129 4.22 -10.59 -14.59
C VAL A 129 3.85 -9.39 -13.72
N ASN A 130 4.37 -8.22 -14.11
CA ASN A 130 3.99 -6.95 -13.50
C ASN A 130 2.48 -6.73 -13.64
N ILE A 131 1.89 -6.03 -12.67
CA ILE A 131 0.46 -5.76 -12.68
C ILE A 131 0.02 -4.98 -13.93
N ASP A 132 0.87 -4.09 -14.46
CA ASP A 132 0.59 -3.31 -15.67
C ASP A 132 0.35 -4.22 -16.88
N GLU A 133 1.04 -5.37 -16.95
CA GLU A 133 0.84 -6.36 -18.00
C GLU A 133 -0.48 -7.14 -17.83
N ILE A 134 -0.99 -7.24 -16.59
CA ILE A 134 -2.34 -7.78 -16.31
C ILE A 134 -3.42 -6.77 -16.71
N PHE A 135 -3.28 -5.49 -16.38
CA PHE A 135 -4.21 -4.45 -16.83
C PHE A 135 -4.21 -4.31 -18.36
N ARG A 136 -3.03 -4.40 -18.98
CA ARG A 136 -2.89 -4.46 -20.44
C ARG A 136 -3.63 -5.66 -21.02
N LEU A 137 -3.54 -6.84 -20.38
CA LEU A 137 -4.28 -8.03 -20.80
C LEU A 137 -5.79 -7.77 -20.79
N PHE A 138 -6.33 -7.19 -19.72
CA PHE A 138 -7.76 -6.84 -19.66
C PHE A 138 -8.17 -5.89 -20.77
N ARG A 139 -7.37 -4.86 -21.05
CA ARG A 139 -7.64 -3.91 -22.13
C ARG A 139 -7.69 -4.60 -23.48
N LEU A 140 -6.75 -5.51 -23.77
CA LEU A 140 -6.75 -6.31 -25.00
C LEU A 140 -7.97 -7.24 -25.11
N TRP A 141 -8.61 -7.57 -23.99
CA TRP A 141 -9.83 -8.38 -23.92
C TRP A 141 -11.11 -7.54 -23.83
N GLY A 142 -11.01 -6.23 -24.08
CA GLY A 142 -12.16 -5.32 -24.17
C GLY A 142 -12.60 -4.72 -22.85
N TRP A 143 -11.79 -4.84 -21.78
CA TRP A 143 -12.06 -4.21 -20.49
C TRP A 143 -10.88 -3.33 -20.05
N ASP A 144 -11.01 -2.02 -20.23
CA ASP A 144 -9.95 -1.07 -19.86
C ASP A 144 -10.02 -0.65 -18.39
N ALA A 145 -9.74 -1.58 -17.48
CA ALA A 145 -9.72 -1.29 -16.03
C ALA A 145 -8.72 -0.18 -15.64
N SER A 146 -7.74 0.12 -16.50
CA SER A 146 -6.74 1.17 -16.27
C SER A 146 -7.20 2.57 -16.62
N SER A 147 -8.34 2.74 -17.29
CA SER A 147 -8.94 4.07 -17.53
C SER A 147 -9.77 4.59 -16.35
N GLU A 148 -10.01 3.75 -15.35
CA GLU A 148 -10.84 4.08 -14.19
C GLU A 148 -10.05 4.83 -13.11
N GLU A 149 -10.75 5.65 -12.32
CA GLU A 149 -10.12 6.48 -11.27
C GLU A 149 -9.40 5.64 -10.21
N TYR A 150 -9.92 4.44 -9.90
CA TYR A 150 -9.30 3.54 -8.92
C TYR A 150 -7.89 3.08 -9.35
N PHE A 151 -7.58 3.08 -10.65
CA PHE A 151 -6.31 2.58 -11.15
C PHE A 151 -5.14 3.39 -10.60
N GLN A 152 -5.28 4.72 -10.54
CA GLN A 152 -4.22 5.60 -10.03
C GLN A 152 -3.89 5.31 -8.57
N LYS A 153 -4.90 4.97 -7.75
CA LYS A 153 -4.70 4.63 -6.34
C LYS A 153 -4.08 3.25 -6.15
N ILE A 154 -4.47 2.28 -6.98
CA ILE A 154 -3.83 0.95 -7.01
C ILE A 154 -2.36 1.07 -7.42
N ASP A 155 -2.07 1.87 -8.45
CA ASP A 155 -0.72 2.07 -8.96
C ASP A 155 0.17 2.80 -7.94
N ALA A 156 -0.34 3.87 -7.33
CA ALA A 156 0.35 4.56 -6.24
C ALA A 156 0.67 3.59 -5.09
N CYS A 157 -0.30 2.76 -4.67
CA CYS A 157 -0.09 1.76 -3.61
C CYS A 157 1.02 0.77 -3.99
N ARG A 158 1.02 0.23 -5.21
CA ARG A 158 2.08 -0.64 -5.72
C ARG A 158 3.45 0.02 -5.65
N LEU A 159 3.57 1.28 -6.09
CA LEU A 159 4.84 2.00 -6.07
C LEU A 159 5.33 2.22 -4.65
N ILE A 160 4.44 2.64 -3.74
CA ILE A 160 4.74 2.79 -2.30
C ILE A 160 5.25 1.47 -1.71
N VAL A 161 4.56 0.36 -1.97
CA VAL A 161 4.95 -0.96 -1.45
C VAL A 161 6.32 -1.40 -1.98
N ASN A 162 6.59 -1.13 -3.25
CA ASN A 162 7.89 -1.42 -3.85
C ASN A 162 9.01 -0.55 -3.24
N VAL A 163 8.78 0.75 -3.04
CA VAL A 163 9.76 1.65 -2.40
C VAL A 163 9.96 1.27 -0.94
N TYR A 164 8.90 0.93 -0.20
CA TYR A 164 8.99 0.46 1.18
C TYR A 164 9.84 -0.82 1.30
N LYS A 165 9.73 -1.72 0.33
CA LYS A 165 10.46 -2.99 0.31
C LYS A 165 11.92 -2.86 -0.17
N HIS A 166 12.16 -2.04 -1.19
CA HIS A 166 13.43 -2.02 -1.93
C HIS A 166 14.21 -0.71 -1.78
N GLY A 167 13.60 0.34 -1.25
CA GLY A 167 14.22 1.65 -1.13
C GLY A 167 14.33 2.37 -2.49
N PRO A 168 15.49 2.98 -2.80
CA PRO A 168 15.72 3.71 -4.05
C PRO A 168 15.59 2.83 -5.31
N GLY A 169 15.05 3.40 -6.39
CA GLY A 169 14.96 2.73 -7.70
C GLY A 169 13.84 3.27 -8.56
N THR A 170 13.50 2.53 -9.62
CA THR A 170 12.47 2.94 -10.60
C THR A 170 11.13 3.28 -9.95
N SER A 171 10.70 2.54 -8.92
CA SER A 171 9.44 2.82 -8.25
C SER A 171 9.45 4.15 -7.50
N LEU A 172 10.59 4.56 -6.93
CA LEU A 172 10.72 5.86 -6.28
C LEU A 172 10.68 6.99 -7.30
N GLU A 173 11.37 6.83 -8.43
CA GLU A 173 11.35 7.84 -9.49
C GLU A 173 9.94 7.99 -10.09
N SER A 174 9.23 6.88 -10.35
CA SER A 174 7.82 6.94 -10.78
C SER A 174 6.90 7.56 -9.73
N LEU A 175 7.18 7.36 -8.43
CA LEU A 175 6.41 7.99 -7.36
C LEU A 175 6.65 9.51 -7.32
N LYS A 176 7.89 9.97 -7.51
CA LYS A 176 8.21 11.41 -7.61
C LYS A 176 7.52 12.07 -8.81
N GLU A 177 7.45 11.37 -9.93
CA GLU A 177 6.85 11.89 -11.17
C GLU A 177 5.32 11.97 -11.11
N SER A 178 4.66 10.93 -10.58
CA SER A 178 3.20 10.77 -10.72
C SER A 178 2.44 10.94 -9.41
N TYR A 179 3.07 10.74 -8.26
CA TYR A 179 2.40 10.66 -6.95
C TYR A 179 3.24 11.29 -5.82
N SER A 180 3.84 12.45 -6.07
CA SER A 180 4.75 13.15 -5.15
C SER A 180 4.17 13.44 -3.77
N HIS A 181 2.84 13.55 -3.66
CA HIS A 181 2.12 13.79 -2.40
C HIS A 181 2.27 12.67 -1.36
N TYR A 182 2.74 11.47 -1.74
CA TYR A 182 3.12 10.41 -0.79
C TYR A 182 4.55 10.55 -0.28
N LEU A 183 5.27 11.60 -0.67
CA LEU A 183 6.58 11.95 -0.15
C LEU A 183 6.43 13.20 0.72
N ARG A 184 6.71 13.07 2.02
CA ARG A 184 6.73 14.20 2.96
C ARG A 184 8.07 14.91 2.84
N ILE A 185 8.13 15.91 1.96
CA ILE A 185 9.36 16.63 1.66
C ILE A 185 9.23 18.06 2.14
N GLY A 186 9.65 18.33 3.38
CA GLY A 186 9.71 19.69 3.94
C GLY A 186 8.41 20.49 3.92
N LEU A 187 8.50 21.77 4.28
CA LEU A 187 7.37 22.71 4.25
C LEU A 187 6.97 23.05 2.81
N PRO A 188 5.67 23.34 2.57
CA PRO A 188 5.17 23.71 1.25
C PRO A 188 5.70 25.09 0.87
N ASP A 189 6.82 25.13 0.15
CA ASP A 189 7.40 26.34 -0.43
C ASP A 189 7.47 26.24 -1.97
N GLU A 190 7.70 27.39 -2.62
CA GLU A 190 7.78 27.61 -4.08
C GLU A 190 8.81 26.73 -4.85
N ASN A 191 9.47 25.78 -4.16
CA ASN A 191 10.55 24.92 -4.66
C ASN A 191 10.31 23.41 -4.48
N GLU A 192 9.05 22.94 -4.41
CA GLU A 192 8.70 21.51 -4.31
C GLU A 192 9.48 20.63 -5.32
N ALA A 193 9.62 21.09 -6.57
CA ALA A 193 10.38 20.39 -7.61
C ALA A 193 11.90 20.29 -7.31
N ALA A 194 12.47 21.23 -6.57
CA ALA A 194 13.86 21.17 -6.12
C ALA A 194 14.01 20.18 -4.95
N TRP A 195 13.05 20.17 -4.03
CA TRP A 195 13.04 19.25 -2.89
C TRP A 195 12.81 17.81 -3.30
N LEU A 196 11.93 17.55 -4.28
CA LEU A 196 11.69 16.22 -4.85
C LEU A 196 12.94 15.54 -5.40
N LYS A 197 13.94 16.30 -5.85
CA LYS A 197 15.23 15.74 -6.29
C LYS A 197 16.01 15.09 -5.17
N PHE A 198 15.84 15.59 -3.94
CA PHE A 198 16.51 15.08 -2.75
C PHE A 198 15.65 14.10 -1.95
N ALA A 199 14.36 13.97 -2.29
CA ALA A 199 13.49 12.99 -1.68
C ALA A 199 14.01 11.56 -1.95
N ASP A 200 14.01 10.77 -0.89
CA ASP A 200 14.35 9.35 -0.93
C ASP A 200 13.26 8.50 -0.27
N HIS A 201 13.52 7.20 -0.14
CA HIS A 201 12.60 6.25 0.46
C HIS A 201 12.21 6.55 1.92
N SER A 202 13.02 7.28 2.71
CA SER A 202 12.67 7.63 4.09
C SER A 202 11.59 8.71 4.17
N HIS A 203 11.31 9.39 3.04
CA HIS A 203 10.29 10.42 2.95
C HIS A 203 8.90 9.85 2.65
N LEU A 204 8.75 8.52 2.48
CA LEU A 204 7.45 7.89 2.27
C LEU A 204 6.50 8.21 3.43
N SER A 205 5.33 8.74 3.09
CA SER A 205 4.30 9.10 4.06
C SER A 205 2.95 8.58 3.62
N VAL A 206 2.42 7.65 4.41
CA VAL A 206 1.07 7.10 4.26
C VAL A 206 0.29 7.45 5.52
N THR A 207 -0.87 8.08 5.35
CA THR A 207 -1.78 8.41 6.45
C THR A 207 -2.91 7.40 6.54
N ARG A 208 -3.74 7.51 7.56
CA ARG A 208 -4.95 6.69 7.70
C ARG A 208 -5.90 6.91 6.52
N GLU A 209 -6.04 8.15 6.06
CA GLU A 209 -6.86 8.53 4.92
C GLU A 209 -6.36 7.86 3.63
N HIS A 210 -5.04 7.85 3.40
CA HIS A 210 -4.46 7.14 2.26
C HIS A 210 -4.77 5.63 2.29
N LEU A 211 -4.74 4.98 3.47
CA LEU A 211 -5.14 3.58 3.60
C LEU A 211 -6.61 3.36 3.19
N LEU A 212 -7.51 4.24 3.62
CA LEU A 212 -8.93 4.18 3.25
C LEU A 212 -9.13 4.39 1.74
N GLU A 213 -8.35 5.28 1.11
CA GLU A 213 -8.37 5.48 -0.34
C GLU A 213 -7.91 4.23 -1.11
N PHE A 214 -6.82 3.60 -0.68
CA PHE A 214 -6.34 2.35 -1.30
C PHE A 214 -7.38 1.23 -1.15
N HIS A 215 -7.95 1.09 0.05
CA HIS A 215 -9.01 0.13 0.32
C HIS A 215 -10.22 0.35 -0.59
N ALA A 216 -10.69 1.59 -0.71
CA ALA A 216 -11.80 1.94 -1.59
C ALA A 216 -11.48 1.62 -3.06
N ALA A 217 -10.26 1.88 -3.52
CA ALA A 217 -9.82 1.56 -4.87
C ALA A 217 -9.80 0.06 -5.16
N PHE A 218 -9.32 -0.77 -4.22
CA PHE A 218 -9.34 -2.23 -4.36
C PHE A 218 -10.78 -2.79 -4.44
N ARG A 219 -11.70 -2.24 -3.65
CA ARG A 219 -13.14 -2.59 -3.74
C ARG A 219 -13.74 -2.15 -5.06
N ALA A 220 -13.46 -0.92 -5.49
CA ALA A 220 -13.95 -0.37 -6.74
C ALA A 220 -13.50 -1.20 -7.95
N PHE A 221 -12.24 -1.69 -7.94
CA PHE A 221 -11.76 -2.64 -8.91
C PHE A 221 -12.65 -3.89 -8.97
N TRP A 222 -12.88 -4.56 -7.83
CA TRP A 222 -13.70 -5.78 -7.79
C TRP A 222 -15.16 -5.57 -8.21
N LEU A 223 -15.73 -4.41 -7.85
CA LEU A 223 -17.07 -4.00 -8.29
C LEU A 223 -17.13 -3.75 -9.80
N SER A 224 -16.05 -3.23 -10.40
CA SER A 224 -15.99 -2.93 -11.82
C SER A 224 -15.76 -4.16 -12.71
N VAL A 225 -15.32 -5.30 -12.16
CA VAL A 225 -15.06 -6.52 -12.95
C VAL A 225 -16.35 -7.00 -13.61
N PRO A 226 -16.42 -7.05 -14.96
CA PRO A 226 -17.58 -7.58 -15.67
C PRO A 226 -17.86 -9.02 -15.24
N GLU A 227 -19.14 -9.39 -15.11
CA GLU A 227 -19.52 -10.76 -14.75
C GLU A 227 -18.94 -11.79 -15.74
N ASN A 228 -18.90 -11.42 -17.03
CA ASN A 228 -18.32 -12.25 -18.09
C ASN A 228 -17.45 -11.41 -19.02
N ILE A 229 -16.25 -11.91 -19.27
CA ILE A 229 -15.41 -11.51 -20.40
C ILE A 229 -15.45 -12.66 -21.40
N TRP A 230 -15.85 -12.35 -22.63
CA TRP A 230 -16.14 -13.36 -23.65
C TRP A 230 -14.95 -13.57 -24.59
N TRP A 231 -14.84 -14.79 -25.12
CA TRP A 231 -13.98 -15.07 -26.25
C TRP A 231 -14.37 -14.21 -27.45
N SER A 232 -13.36 -13.67 -28.12
CA SER A 232 -13.46 -13.01 -29.41
C SER A 232 -12.53 -13.69 -30.39
N ASP A 233 -12.94 -13.86 -31.65
CA ASP A 233 -12.04 -14.39 -32.70
C ASP A 233 -10.87 -13.44 -33.00
N GLN A 234 -10.95 -12.19 -32.51
CA GLN A 234 -9.92 -11.16 -32.63
C GLN A 234 -9.18 -10.92 -31.31
N LEU A 235 -9.28 -11.84 -30.33
CA LEU A 235 -8.67 -11.67 -29.02
C LEU A 235 -7.15 -11.46 -29.16
N GLN A 236 -6.68 -10.30 -28.75
CA GLN A 236 -5.26 -10.02 -28.70
C GLN A 236 -4.71 -10.50 -27.34
N ILE A 237 -3.51 -11.07 -27.36
CA ILE A 237 -2.81 -11.50 -26.15
C ILE A 237 -1.40 -10.91 -26.14
N PRO A 238 -0.88 -10.50 -24.97
CA PRO A 238 0.51 -10.08 -24.84
C PRO A 238 1.50 -11.21 -25.17
N ASP A 239 2.72 -10.83 -25.55
CA ASP A 239 3.81 -11.76 -25.87
C ASP A 239 4.09 -12.78 -24.77
N TRP A 240 4.01 -12.36 -23.50
CA TRP A 240 4.27 -13.26 -22.36
C TRP A 240 3.22 -14.37 -22.29
N PHE A 241 1.97 -14.06 -22.59
CA PHE A 241 0.85 -15.01 -22.57
C PHE A 241 1.00 -15.98 -23.73
N HIS A 242 1.23 -15.45 -24.94
CA HIS A 242 1.45 -16.27 -26.13
C HIS A 242 2.62 -17.25 -25.94
N LYS A 243 3.75 -16.76 -25.44
CA LYS A 243 4.94 -17.59 -25.16
C LYS A 243 4.67 -18.65 -24.10
N ALA A 244 3.82 -18.37 -23.11
CA ALA A 244 3.50 -19.32 -22.05
C ALA A 244 2.60 -20.46 -22.57
N VAL A 245 1.58 -20.14 -23.36
CA VAL A 245 0.65 -21.13 -23.94
C VAL A 245 1.31 -21.97 -25.03
N ALA A 246 2.26 -21.40 -25.79
CA ALA A 246 2.97 -22.11 -26.84
C ALA A 246 4.01 -23.13 -26.32
N LYS A 247 4.40 -23.05 -25.05
CA LYS A 247 5.25 -24.07 -24.43
C LYS A 247 4.41 -25.29 -24.11
N LYS A 248 4.80 -26.43 -24.67
CA LYS A 248 4.25 -27.75 -24.35
C LYS A 248 5.01 -28.39 -23.21
#